data_AF-A0A9Q1QJX5-F1
#
_entry.id   AF-A0A9Q1QJX5-F1
#
_cell.length_a   1.000
_cell.length_b   1.000
_cell.length_c   1.000
_cell.angle_alpha   90.00
_cell.angle_beta   90.00
_cell.angle_gamma   90.00
#
_symmetry.space_group_name_H-M   'P 1'
#
loop_
_entity.id
_entity.type
_entity.pdbx_description
1 polymer ?
#
loop_
_entity_poly.entity_id
_entity_poly.type
_entity_poly.pdbx_seq_one_letter_code
_entity_poly.pdbx_strand_id
1 'polypeptide(L)'
;MVRGLLKNLVSKSLSTAGKWQQQQLRRLNIHEYQGAELMSKYGINVPKGVAISSLDEVPKVISEAFPDKDEAVFAHFFPLLGVLEGMEMTLISWFEVCSNQPQFGHFLGRTEGTHWIRRQISLIVVVKSQVLAGGRGLGTFKNGFKGGVHIVKKDQVADVAAKMLGQILVTKQTGPQGKPVNKLYLCEKLALINEMYFAITLDRKTAGPLIIACSKGGTSIEDLAEKYPDMIIKVPIDVFKGITDEDAAKVVDGLALKAAEQKNAIEQVKKLYNLFCECDCTMLEINPLAETSDGQLVAADAKLNFDDNAAFRQKEIFALRDTSQEDPREVAAAKADLNYIGLDGDIGCMVNGAGLAMATMDIIKLHGGTPANFLDVGGSASENQVVEAFKILTSDERVKAILVNIFGGIMKCDIIASGIANAAKQVSLKVPLVVRLEGTNVDQGKRILKESGMTIITAEDLDDAAEKAVTAAYS
;
A
#
# COMPACT_ATOMS: atom_id res chain seq x y z
N MET A 1 16.41 -44.68 -7.50
CA MET A 1 15.35 -44.45 -6.51
C MET A 1 15.70 -43.36 -5.48
N VAL A 2 16.97 -43.22 -5.04
CA VAL A 2 17.37 -42.27 -3.98
C VAL A 2 17.49 -40.79 -4.44
N ARG A 3 17.78 -40.51 -5.72
CA ARG A 3 17.84 -39.13 -6.27
C ARG A 3 16.47 -38.44 -6.44
N GLY A 4 15.38 -39.22 -6.53
CA GLY A 4 14.02 -38.68 -6.70
C GLY A 4 13.38 -38.24 -5.38
N LEU A 5 13.68 -38.93 -4.27
CA LEU A 5 13.19 -38.56 -2.94
C LEU A 5 13.84 -37.28 -2.42
N LEU A 6 15.13 -37.05 -2.69
CA LEU A 6 15.79 -35.80 -2.29
C LEU A 6 15.23 -34.57 -3.01
N LYS A 7 14.85 -34.67 -4.30
CA LYS A 7 14.21 -33.55 -5.01
C LYS A 7 12.84 -33.18 -4.43
N ASN A 8 12.06 -34.16 -3.99
CA ASN A 8 10.72 -33.92 -3.42
C ASN A 8 10.75 -33.43 -1.96
N LEU A 9 11.80 -33.76 -1.19
CA LEU A 9 12.02 -33.21 0.15
C LEU A 9 12.53 -31.76 0.08
N VAL A 10 13.44 -31.46 -0.85
CA VAL A 10 13.93 -30.09 -1.09
C VAL A 10 12.85 -29.18 -1.71
N SER A 11 11.99 -29.71 -2.59
CA SER A 11 10.89 -28.90 -3.16
C SER A 11 9.78 -28.62 -2.15
N LYS A 12 9.54 -29.52 -1.18
CA LYS A 12 8.53 -29.29 -0.14
C LYS A 12 8.99 -28.28 0.91
N SER A 13 10.26 -28.28 1.32
CA SER A 13 10.78 -27.26 2.26
C SER A 13 10.86 -25.86 1.63
N LEU A 14 11.19 -25.78 0.33
CA LEU A 14 11.16 -24.51 -0.43
C LEU A 14 9.73 -24.00 -0.67
N SER A 15 8.73 -24.90 -0.75
CA SER A 15 7.32 -24.50 -0.94
C SER A 15 6.70 -23.83 0.29
N THR A 16 7.22 -24.10 1.49
CA THR A 16 6.82 -23.44 2.74
C THR A 16 7.50 -22.09 2.94
N ALA A 17 8.72 -21.91 2.41
CA ALA A 17 9.41 -20.62 2.38
C ALA A 17 8.73 -19.61 1.42
N GLY A 18 8.07 -20.11 0.36
CA GLY A 18 7.42 -19.29 -0.65
C GLY A 18 6.16 -18.51 -0.21
N LYS A 19 5.66 -18.70 1.02
CA LYS A 19 4.50 -17.96 1.55
C LYS A 19 4.83 -16.74 2.40
N TRP A 20 6.10 -16.53 2.76
CA TRP A 20 6.48 -15.58 3.82
C TRP A 20 7.66 -14.67 3.47
N GLN A 21 8.03 -14.53 2.19
CA GLN A 21 8.82 -13.38 1.76
C GLN A 21 7.93 -12.14 1.77
N GLN A 22 7.64 -11.60 2.95
CA GLN A 22 7.33 -10.18 3.05
C GLN A 22 8.62 -9.45 2.67
N GLN A 23 8.64 -8.97 1.43
CA GLN A 23 9.65 -8.06 0.92
C GLN A 23 9.82 -6.91 1.92
N GLN A 24 11.05 -6.50 2.20
CA GLN A 24 11.34 -5.30 2.98
C GLN A 24 10.54 -4.12 2.38
N LEU A 25 9.42 -3.77 2.99
CA LEU A 25 8.55 -2.69 2.54
C LEU A 25 9.05 -1.40 3.15
N ARG A 26 9.99 -0.79 2.46
CA ARG A 26 10.44 0.58 2.71
C ARG A 26 10.35 1.34 1.41
N ARG A 27 9.10 1.69 1.13
CA ARG A 27 8.66 2.57 0.05
C ARG A 27 7.54 3.38 0.65
N LEU A 28 7.80 4.65 0.91
CA LEU A 28 6.74 5.60 1.24
C LEU A 28 5.53 5.36 0.31
N ASN A 29 4.36 5.17 0.90
CA ASN A 29 3.07 5.14 0.21
C ASN A 29 2.35 6.44 0.57
N ILE A 30 1.64 7.03 -0.40
CA ILE A 30 0.76 8.17 -0.15
C ILE A 30 -0.69 7.76 -0.39
N HIS A 31 -1.61 8.48 0.24
CA HIS A 31 -3.05 8.24 0.07
C HIS A 31 -3.49 8.60 -1.35
N GLU A 32 -4.61 8.01 -1.79
CA GLU A 32 -5.17 8.24 -3.13
C GLU A 32 -5.37 9.73 -3.41
N TYR A 33 -5.89 10.50 -2.45
CA TYR A 33 -6.10 11.95 -2.65
C TYR A 33 -4.78 12.72 -2.86
N GLN A 34 -3.69 12.30 -2.19
CA GLN A 34 -2.36 12.90 -2.34
C GLN A 34 -1.76 12.51 -3.70
N GLY A 35 -1.94 11.25 -4.10
CA GLY A 35 -1.55 10.78 -5.43
C GLY A 35 -2.29 11.52 -6.54
N ALA A 36 -3.59 11.74 -6.39
CA ALA A 36 -4.41 12.51 -7.32
C ALA A 36 -3.95 13.98 -7.43
N GLU A 37 -3.65 14.64 -6.31
CA GLU A 37 -3.11 15.99 -6.30
C GLU A 37 -1.73 16.05 -6.99
N LEU A 38 -0.84 15.10 -6.67
CA LEU A 38 0.48 15.02 -7.29
C LEU A 38 0.37 14.81 -8.80
N MET A 39 -0.44 13.84 -9.25
CA MET A 39 -0.70 13.59 -10.67
C MET A 39 -1.28 14.81 -11.39
N SER A 40 -2.18 15.55 -10.74
CA SER A 40 -2.77 16.77 -11.31
C SER A 40 -1.72 17.84 -11.61
N LYS A 41 -0.68 17.98 -10.77
CA LYS A 41 0.44 18.93 -11.01
C LYS A 41 1.22 18.61 -12.28
N TYR A 42 1.21 17.35 -12.70
CA TYR A 42 1.82 16.87 -13.96
C TYR A 42 0.84 16.90 -15.15
N GLY A 43 -0.36 17.45 -14.96
CA GLY A 43 -1.40 17.51 -16.00
C GLY A 43 -1.96 16.14 -16.38
N ILE A 44 -1.86 15.17 -15.48
CA ILE A 44 -2.53 13.86 -15.61
C ILE A 44 -3.99 14.03 -15.21
N ASN A 45 -4.89 13.45 -15.99
CA ASN A 45 -6.31 13.53 -15.68
C ASN A 45 -6.64 12.61 -14.50
N VAL A 46 -7.27 13.16 -13.47
CA VAL A 46 -7.76 12.43 -12.28
C VAL A 46 -9.19 12.88 -11.96
N PRO A 47 -9.99 12.07 -11.24
CA PRO A 47 -11.28 12.52 -10.75
C PRO A 47 -11.13 13.75 -9.87
N LYS A 48 -12.01 14.75 -10.04
CA LYS A 48 -12.06 15.85 -9.08
C LYS A 48 -12.52 15.32 -7.74
N GLY A 49 -11.85 15.73 -6.67
CA GLY A 49 -12.25 15.37 -5.33
C GLY A 49 -11.54 16.16 -4.25
N VAL A 50 -12.07 16.05 -3.03
CA VAL A 50 -11.56 16.73 -1.84
C VAL A 50 -11.49 15.74 -0.69
N ALA A 51 -10.39 15.75 0.04
CA ALA A 51 -10.24 14.96 1.26
C ALA A 51 -10.80 15.72 2.46
N ILE A 52 -11.59 15.04 3.29
CA ILE A 52 -12.13 15.57 4.54
C ILE A 52 -11.58 14.78 5.73
N SER A 53 -11.44 15.46 6.86
CA SER A 53 -10.98 14.88 8.13
C SER A 53 -12.01 14.93 9.27
N SER A 54 -13.12 15.63 9.05
CA SER A 54 -14.21 15.79 10.01
C SER A 54 -15.56 15.84 9.29
N LEU A 55 -16.65 15.55 10.02
CA LEU A 55 -18.00 15.63 9.47
C LEU A 55 -18.44 17.08 9.20
N ASP A 56 -17.90 18.03 9.97
CA ASP A 56 -18.21 19.46 9.83
C ASP A 56 -17.75 20.06 8.49
N GLU A 57 -16.77 19.41 7.85
CA GLU A 57 -16.30 19.80 6.51
C GLU A 57 -17.29 19.40 5.39
N VAL A 58 -18.14 18.40 5.61
CA VAL A 58 -19.00 17.82 4.56
C VAL A 58 -19.90 18.87 3.90
N PRO A 59 -20.69 19.69 4.64
CA PRO A 59 -21.60 20.64 4.00
C PRO A 59 -20.86 21.65 3.11
N LYS A 60 -19.70 22.13 3.56
CA LYS A 60 -18.86 23.07 2.82
C LYS A 60 -18.25 22.43 1.57
N VAL A 61 -17.69 21.24 1.70
CA VAL A 61 -17.09 20.53 0.55
C VAL A 61 -18.14 20.18 -0.49
N ILE A 62 -19.34 19.76 -0.06
CA ILE A 62 -20.43 19.46 -0.99
C ILE A 62 -20.88 20.70 -1.74
N SER A 63 -21.03 21.85 -1.08
CA SER A 63 -21.46 23.09 -1.76
C SER A 63 -20.40 23.67 -2.69
N GLU A 64 -19.12 23.65 -2.29
CA GLU A 64 -18.03 24.28 -3.05
C GLU A 64 -17.48 23.38 -4.17
N ALA A 65 -17.22 22.10 -3.87
CA ALA A 65 -16.58 21.19 -4.83
C ALA A 65 -17.59 20.51 -5.75
N PHE A 66 -18.85 20.38 -5.31
CA PHE A 66 -19.93 19.73 -6.06
C PHE A 66 -21.17 20.63 -6.13
N PRO A 67 -21.10 21.83 -6.72
CA PRO A 67 -22.26 22.70 -6.82
C PRO A 67 -23.36 22.07 -7.69
N ASP A 68 -24.62 22.29 -7.32
CA ASP A 68 -25.75 21.96 -8.19
C ASP A 68 -25.71 22.91 -9.39
N LYS A 69 -25.35 22.39 -10.57
CA LYS A 69 -25.35 23.21 -11.79
C LYS A 69 -26.78 23.54 -12.22
N ASP A 70 -27.06 24.84 -12.27
CA ASP A 70 -28.17 25.59 -12.88
C ASP A 70 -29.61 25.04 -12.72
N GLU A 71 -30.33 25.52 -11.70
CA GLU A 71 -31.80 25.57 -11.69
C GLU A 71 -32.37 26.58 -12.71
N ALA A 72 -31.57 27.55 -13.17
CA ALA A 72 -32.04 28.70 -13.93
C ALA A 72 -32.54 28.37 -15.36
N VAL A 73 -32.18 27.22 -15.93
CA VAL A 73 -32.58 26.87 -17.31
C VAL A 73 -33.99 26.26 -17.39
N PHE A 74 -34.56 25.81 -16.27
CA PHE A 74 -35.86 25.09 -16.29
C PHE A 74 -37.09 25.95 -15.95
N ALA A 75 -36.93 27.16 -15.42
CA ALA A 75 -38.05 28.04 -15.08
C ALA A 75 -38.86 28.52 -16.32
N HIS A 76 -38.31 28.37 -17.53
CA HIS A 76 -39.01 28.70 -18.78
C HIS A 76 -39.78 27.54 -19.42
N PHE A 77 -39.67 26.31 -18.91
CA PHE A 77 -40.27 25.12 -19.52
C PHE A 77 -41.19 24.31 -18.58
N PHE A 78 -41.56 24.90 -17.45
CA PHE A 78 -42.46 24.30 -16.45
C PHE A 78 -43.90 23.96 -16.94
N PRO A 79 -44.49 24.52 -18.02
CA PRO A 79 -45.88 24.19 -18.36
C PRO A 79 -46.11 22.78 -18.93
N LEU A 80 -45.08 21.98 -19.23
CA LEU A 80 -45.24 20.68 -19.90
C LEU A 80 -45.04 19.44 -19.01
N LEU A 81 -44.68 19.62 -17.74
CA LEU A 81 -44.35 18.51 -16.81
C LEU A 81 -45.45 18.20 -15.78
N GLY A 82 -46.63 18.82 -15.88
CA GLY A 82 -47.76 18.64 -14.95
C GLY A 82 -48.47 17.27 -15.00
N VAL A 83 -47.85 16.22 -15.56
CA VAL A 83 -48.49 14.90 -15.73
C VAL A 83 -47.81 13.78 -14.91
N LEU A 84 -46.73 14.06 -14.16
CA LEU A 84 -45.93 13.00 -13.53
C LEU A 84 -45.69 13.16 -12.02
N GLU A 85 -46.63 13.75 -11.30
CA GLU A 85 -46.68 13.55 -9.84
C GLU A 85 -47.38 12.21 -9.53
N GLY A 86 -46.61 11.14 -9.35
CA GLY A 86 -47.15 9.89 -8.81
C GLY A 86 -46.43 8.57 -9.08
N MET A 87 -45.29 8.54 -9.79
CA MET A 87 -44.66 7.27 -10.17
C MET A 87 -43.27 7.09 -9.54
N GLU A 88 -43.18 6.24 -8.51
CA GLU A 88 -41.92 5.63 -8.07
C GLU A 88 -41.43 4.63 -9.14
N MET A 89 -40.57 5.07 -10.06
CA MET A 89 -39.86 4.18 -10.98
C MET A 89 -38.34 4.35 -10.86
N THR A 90 -37.61 3.23 -10.93
CA THR A 90 -36.14 3.25 -10.95
C THR A 90 -35.62 3.65 -12.34
N LEU A 91 -34.46 4.32 -12.36
CA LEU A 91 -33.80 4.87 -13.57
C LEU A 91 -33.68 3.88 -14.74
N ILE A 92 -33.52 2.58 -14.46
CA ILE A 92 -33.40 1.52 -15.48
C ILE A 92 -34.75 1.24 -16.14
N SER A 93 -35.82 1.10 -15.34
CA SER A 93 -37.17 0.86 -15.86
C SER A 93 -37.69 2.03 -16.71
N TRP A 94 -37.33 3.26 -16.34
CA TRP A 94 -37.67 4.44 -17.13
C TRP A 94 -36.91 4.48 -18.46
N PHE A 95 -35.63 4.11 -18.47
CA PHE A 95 -34.82 4.06 -19.70
C PHE A 95 -35.37 3.03 -20.70
N GLU A 96 -35.75 1.83 -20.26
CA GLU A 96 -36.39 0.80 -21.11
C GLU A 96 -37.77 1.22 -21.63
N VAL A 97 -38.57 1.90 -20.79
CA VAL A 97 -39.90 2.38 -21.20
C VAL A 97 -39.80 3.52 -22.21
N CYS A 98 -38.88 4.46 -22.03
CA CYS A 98 -38.71 5.62 -22.92
C CYS A 98 -37.98 5.28 -24.23
N SER A 99 -37.05 4.31 -24.23
CA SER A 99 -36.32 3.92 -25.45
C SER A 99 -37.17 3.11 -26.44
N ASN A 100 -38.27 2.49 -25.98
CA ASN A 100 -39.23 1.79 -26.83
C ASN A 100 -40.41 2.65 -27.32
N GLN A 101 -40.45 3.94 -26.97
CA GLN A 101 -41.51 4.87 -27.39
C GLN A 101 -40.99 5.83 -28.48
N PRO A 102 -41.57 5.85 -29.70
CA PRO A 102 -41.06 6.63 -30.84
C PRO A 102 -40.92 8.13 -30.55
N GLN A 103 -41.76 8.67 -29.66
CA GLN A 103 -41.75 10.07 -29.22
C GLN A 103 -40.62 10.46 -28.25
N PHE A 104 -40.01 9.50 -27.53
CA PHE A 104 -38.95 9.76 -26.54
C PHE A 104 -37.54 9.43 -27.04
N GLY A 105 -37.40 8.58 -28.06
CA GLY A 105 -36.12 8.35 -28.75
C GLY A 105 -35.50 9.64 -29.30
N HIS A 106 -36.33 10.63 -29.63
CA HIS A 106 -35.89 11.95 -30.07
C HIS A 106 -35.33 12.86 -28.95
N PHE A 107 -35.72 12.64 -27.68
CA PHE A 107 -35.31 13.43 -26.52
C PHE A 107 -33.94 13.00 -25.98
N LEU A 108 -33.66 11.69 -25.98
CA LEU A 108 -32.35 11.14 -25.60
C LEU A 108 -31.25 11.41 -26.65
N GLY A 109 -31.64 11.59 -27.92
CA GLY A 109 -30.72 11.97 -29.01
C GLY A 109 -30.40 13.48 -29.09
N ARG A 110 -31.04 14.33 -28.28
CA ARG A 110 -30.75 15.78 -28.21
C ARG A 110 -29.84 16.11 -27.02
N THR A 111 -29.17 17.26 -27.10
CA THR A 111 -28.35 17.86 -26.02
C THR A 111 -29.07 17.95 -24.66
N GLU A 112 -30.40 17.93 -24.64
CA GLU A 112 -31.24 18.01 -23.43
C GLU A 112 -31.24 16.72 -22.59
N GLY A 113 -31.31 15.53 -23.22
CA GLY A 113 -31.29 14.25 -22.50
C GLY A 113 -29.91 13.96 -21.86
N THR A 114 -28.84 14.30 -22.56
CA THR A 114 -27.46 14.22 -22.02
C THR A 114 -27.24 15.22 -20.89
N HIS A 115 -27.88 16.41 -20.94
CA HIS A 115 -27.83 17.40 -19.87
C HIS A 115 -28.55 16.93 -18.60
N TRP A 116 -29.71 16.27 -18.72
CA TRP A 116 -30.45 15.73 -17.56
C TRP A 116 -29.70 14.57 -16.88
N ILE A 117 -29.09 13.66 -17.66
CA ILE A 117 -28.23 12.58 -17.12
C ILE A 117 -27.01 13.19 -16.43
N ARG A 118 -26.37 14.20 -17.02
CA ARG A 118 -25.26 14.95 -16.38
C ARG A 118 -25.69 15.61 -15.06
N ARG A 119 -26.92 16.13 -14.96
CA ARG A 119 -27.48 16.68 -13.71
C ARG A 119 -27.68 15.60 -12.64
N GLN A 120 -28.20 14.44 -13.00
CA GLN A 120 -28.33 13.31 -12.06
C GLN A 120 -26.98 12.78 -11.58
N ILE A 121 -25.96 12.74 -12.45
CA ILE A 121 -24.58 12.38 -12.08
C ILE A 121 -23.97 13.45 -11.17
N SER A 122 -24.27 14.74 -11.39
CA SER A 122 -23.77 15.83 -10.56
C SER A 122 -24.31 15.83 -9.12
N LEU A 123 -25.34 15.02 -8.83
CA LEU A 123 -25.88 14.79 -7.49
C LEU A 123 -25.22 13.61 -6.77
N ILE A 124 -24.32 12.89 -7.44
CA ILE A 124 -23.69 11.66 -6.93
C ILE A 124 -22.23 11.91 -6.58
N VAL A 125 -21.86 11.51 -5.38
CA VAL A 125 -20.51 11.61 -4.83
C VAL A 125 -20.01 10.20 -4.52
N VAL A 126 -18.74 9.96 -4.82
CA VAL A 126 -18.03 8.74 -4.41
C VAL A 126 -17.28 9.03 -3.11
N VAL A 127 -17.63 8.34 -2.04
CA VAL A 127 -16.98 8.44 -0.72
C VAL A 127 -15.98 7.29 -0.60
N LYS A 128 -14.68 7.59 -0.53
CA LYS A 128 -13.60 6.59 -0.47
C LYS A 128 -12.78 6.69 0.81
N SER A 129 -12.67 5.61 1.57
CA SER A 129 -11.75 5.51 2.70
C SER A 129 -10.30 5.72 2.26
N GLN A 130 -9.59 6.57 2.98
CA GLN A 130 -8.15 6.78 2.77
C GLN A 130 -7.38 5.90 3.75
N VAL A 131 -6.90 4.77 3.23
CA VAL A 131 -6.00 3.83 3.90
C VAL A 131 -4.93 3.40 2.91
N LEU A 132 -3.71 3.15 3.39
CA LEU A 132 -2.58 2.71 2.55
C LEU A 132 -2.63 1.20 2.28
N ALA A 133 -3.78 0.74 1.77
CA ALA A 133 -4.04 -0.64 1.38
C ALA A 133 -5.11 -0.71 0.30
N GLY A 134 -4.99 -1.68 -0.60
CA GLY A 134 -5.97 -1.98 -1.63
C GLY A 134 -7.17 -2.79 -1.12
N GLY A 135 -8.13 -3.04 -2.02
CA GLY A 135 -9.32 -3.86 -1.73
C GLY A 135 -10.36 -3.15 -0.85
N ARG A 136 -10.32 -1.82 -0.77
CA ARG A 136 -11.18 -0.99 0.10
C ARG A 136 -12.67 -1.23 -0.15
N GLY A 137 -13.08 -1.33 -1.41
CA GLY A 137 -14.49 -1.57 -1.77
C GLY A 137 -15.07 -2.88 -1.22
N LEU A 138 -14.26 -3.92 -1.06
CA LEU A 138 -14.67 -5.21 -0.48
C LEU A 138 -14.37 -5.32 1.03
N GLY A 139 -13.79 -4.27 1.63
CA GLY A 139 -13.44 -4.24 3.04
C GLY A 139 -14.66 -4.21 3.95
N THR A 140 -14.45 -4.48 5.24
CA THR A 140 -15.47 -4.36 6.28
C THR A 140 -14.90 -3.60 7.46
N PHE A 141 -15.66 -2.65 7.98
CA PHE A 141 -15.28 -1.89 9.16
C PHE A 141 -15.52 -2.71 10.42
N LYS A 142 -14.73 -2.46 11.47
CA LYS A 142 -14.91 -3.13 12.78
C LYS A 142 -16.26 -2.83 13.44
N ASN A 143 -16.94 -1.75 13.07
CA ASN A 143 -18.31 -1.44 13.50
C ASN A 143 -19.40 -2.19 12.70
N GLY A 144 -19.03 -3.07 11.77
CA GLY A 144 -19.94 -3.86 10.95
C GLY A 144 -20.36 -3.21 9.63
N PHE A 145 -20.00 -1.95 9.37
CA PHE A 145 -20.30 -1.29 8.10
C PHE A 145 -19.49 -1.94 6.96
N LYS A 146 -20.12 -2.17 5.80
CA LYS A 146 -19.52 -2.91 4.68
C LYS A 146 -19.10 -1.98 3.56
N GLY A 147 -17.92 -2.22 3.01
CA GLY A 147 -17.32 -1.47 1.92
C GLY A 147 -16.68 -0.16 2.38
N GLY A 148 -15.46 0.11 1.93
CA GLY A 148 -14.75 1.38 2.12
C GLY A 148 -14.91 2.35 0.95
N VAL A 149 -15.73 2.01 -0.06
CA VAL A 149 -16.01 2.85 -1.23
C VAL A 149 -17.51 2.83 -1.48
N HIS A 150 -18.15 4.00 -1.43
CA HIS A 150 -19.60 4.14 -1.57
C HIS A 150 -19.96 5.18 -2.61
N ILE A 151 -20.97 4.89 -3.44
CA ILE A 151 -21.51 5.83 -4.43
C ILE A 151 -22.87 6.27 -3.91
N VAL A 152 -22.99 7.53 -3.50
CA VAL A 152 -24.18 8.03 -2.79
C VAL A 152 -24.60 9.39 -3.30
N LYS A 153 -25.84 9.79 -3.01
CA LYS A 153 -26.28 11.16 -3.28
C LYS A 153 -25.63 12.14 -2.31
N LYS A 154 -25.53 13.42 -2.68
CA LYS A 154 -24.93 14.50 -1.86
C LYS A 154 -25.49 14.56 -0.44
N ASP A 155 -26.80 14.44 -0.28
CA ASP A 155 -27.52 14.47 0.99
C ASP A 155 -27.19 13.26 1.90
N GLN A 156 -26.71 12.16 1.33
CA GLN A 156 -26.33 10.94 2.05
C GLN A 156 -24.85 10.90 2.45
N VAL A 157 -24.03 11.86 1.98
CA VAL A 157 -22.58 11.85 2.24
C VAL A 157 -22.26 11.93 3.72
N ALA A 158 -22.98 12.76 4.49
CA ALA A 158 -22.75 12.90 5.93
C ALA A 158 -23.01 11.59 6.69
N ASP A 159 -24.11 10.89 6.38
CA ASP A 159 -24.48 9.62 7.03
C ASP A 159 -23.47 8.50 6.76
N VAL A 160 -22.95 8.45 5.54
CA VAL A 160 -21.94 7.47 5.12
C VAL A 160 -20.60 7.81 5.78
N ALA A 161 -20.20 9.08 5.74
CA ALA A 161 -18.97 9.55 6.35
C ALA A 161 -18.93 9.26 7.86
N ALA A 162 -20.04 9.45 8.57
CA ALA A 162 -20.16 9.18 10.01
C ALA A 162 -19.91 7.70 10.37
N LYS A 163 -20.20 6.77 9.45
CA LYS A 163 -19.97 5.33 9.66
C LYS A 163 -18.55 4.88 9.33
N MET A 164 -17.77 5.72 8.63
CA MET A 164 -16.45 5.38 8.11
C MET A 164 -15.33 6.12 8.83
N LEU A 165 -15.50 7.42 9.09
CA LEU A 165 -14.47 8.29 9.64
C LEU A 165 -14.16 7.93 11.11
N GLY A 166 -12.87 7.85 11.44
CA GLY A 166 -12.38 7.43 12.76
C GLY A 166 -12.53 5.92 13.03
N GLN A 167 -13.08 5.15 12.10
CA GLN A 167 -13.26 3.71 12.23
C GLN A 167 -12.07 2.94 11.64
N ILE A 168 -12.01 1.64 11.91
CA ILE A 168 -10.96 0.75 11.39
C ILE A 168 -11.52 -0.07 10.23
N LEU A 169 -10.91 0.05 9.05
CA LEU A 169 -11.24 -0.70 7.86
C LEU A 169 -10.35 -1.95 7.73
N VAL A 170 -10.97 -3.12 7.69
CA VAL A 170 -10.31 -4.40 7.43
C VAL A 170 -10.47 -4.75 5.95
N THR A 171 -9.37 -5.05 5.27
CA THR A 171 -9.33 -5.53 3.89
C THR A 171 -8.50 -6.82 3.84
N LYS A 172 -8.53 -7.52 2.69
CA LYS A 172 -7.66 -8.69 2.46
C LYS A 172 -6.17 -8.37 2.65
N GLN A 173 -5.76 -7.11 2.41
CA GLN A 173 -4.36 -6.68 2.48
C GLN A 173 -3.94 -6.16 3.86
N THR A 174 -4.88 -5.73 4.70
CA THR A 174 -4.56 -5.17 6.04
C THR A 174 -4.55 -6.21 7.15
N GLY A 175 -5.10 -7.41 6.89
CA GLY A 175 -5.28 -8.44 7.91
C GLY A 175 -6.29 -8.04 8.99
N PRO A 176 -6.48 -8.86 10.04
CA PRO A 176 -7.52 -8.66 11.06
C PRO A 176 -7.40 -7.34 11.83
N GLN A 177 -6.20 -6.76 11.91
CA GLN A 177 -5.97 -5.51 12.61
C GLN A 177 -6.62 -4.32 11.89
N GLY A 178 -6.70 -4.37 10.56
CA GLY A 178 -7.23 -3.27 9.75
C GLY A 178 -6.31 -2.05 9.75
N LYS A 179 -6.80 -0.96 9.16
CA LYS A 179 -6.15 0.36 9.19
C LYS A 179 -7.15 1.45 9.61
N PRO A 180 -6.72 2.47 10.36
CA PRO A 180 -7.60 3.55 10.77
C PRO A 180 -7.95 4.43 9.57
N VAL A 181 -9.23 4.81 9.44
CA VAL A 181 -9.73 5.72 8.41
C VAL A 181 -9.83 7.12 9.01
N ASN A 182 -8.72 7.87 8.94
CA ASN A 182 -8.64 9.23 9.47
C ASN A 182 -9.13 10.29 8.47
N LYS A 183 -9.23 9.93 7.18
CA LYS A 183 -9.72 10.81 6.11
C LYS A 183 -10.62 10.05 5.16
N LEU A 184 -11.53 10.78 4.54
CA LEU A 184 -12.34 10.31 3.42
C LEU A 184 -12.06 11.18 2.20
N TYR A 185 -11.99 10.56 1.03
CA TYR A 185 -11.85 11.27 -0.24
C TYR A 185 -13.22 11.27 -0.93
N LEU A 186 -13.78 12.47 -1.09
CA LEU A 186 -15.03 12.71 -1.78
C LEU A 186 -14.71 13.04 -3.23
N CYS A 187 -15.14 12.21 -4.18
CA CYS A 187 -14.87 12.40 -5.60
C CYS A 187 -16.16 12.55 -6.40
N GLU A 188 -16.08 13.20 -7.55
CA GLU A 188 -17.14 13.14 -8.55
C GLU A 188 -17.27 11.71 -9.08
N LYS A 189 -18.51 11.31 -9.39
CA LYS A 189 -18.72 10.06 -10.13
C LYS A 189 -18.40 10.28 -11.60
N LEU A 190 -17.36 9.59 -12.08
CA LEU A 190 -17.05 9.54 -13.51
C LEU A 190 -17.93 8.50 -14.22
N ALA A 191 -18.35 8.83 -15.45
CA ALA A 191 -19.01 7.90 -16.36
C ALA A 191 -17.95 7.14 -17.16
N LEU A 192 -17.43 6.05 -16.57
CA LEU A 192 -16.41 5.21 -17.17
C LEU A 192 -17.04 4.25 -18.20
N ILE A 193 -16.43 4.13 -19.37
CA ILE A 193 -16.89 3.27 -20.47
C ILE A 193 -15.89 2.15 -20.82
N ASN A 194 -14.66 2.27 -20.32
CA ASN A 194 -13.64 1.23 -20.42
C ASN A 194 -12.71 1.32 -19.20
N GLU A 195 -12.34 0.19 -18.61
CA GLU A 195 -11.47 0.11 -17.44
C GLU A 195 -10.29 -0.82 -17.75
N MET A 196 -9.09 -0.29 -17.62
CA MET A 196 -7.82 -0.91 -17.98
C MET A 196 -6.87 -0.88 -16.79
N TYR A 197 -5.75 -1.58 -16.91
CA TYR A 197 -4.67 -1.56 -15.93
C TYR A 197 -3.43 -0.89 -16.51
N PHE A 198 -2.77 -0.07 -15.72
CA PHE A 198 -1.49 0.54 -16.07
C PHE A 198 -0.57 0.58 -14.86
N ALA A 199 0.69 0.23 -15.04
CA ALA A 199 1.71 0.43 -14.02
C ALA A 199 3.08 0.74 -14.62
N ILE A 200 3.91 1.44 -13.85
CA ILE A 200 5.33 1.63 -14.09
C ILE A 200 6.07 1.09 -12.86
N THR A 201 7.06 0.23 -13.07
CA THR A 201 7.93 -0.27 -12.02
C THR A 201 9.37 -0.42 -12.51
N LEU A 202 10.32 -0.56 -11.58
CA LEU A 202 11.72 -0.84 -11.94
C LEU A 202 11.91 -2.35 -12.14
N ASP A 203 12.19 -2.77 -13.37
CA ASP A 203 12.49 -4.16 -13.68
C ASP A 203 13.96 -4.46 -13.40
N ARG A 204 14.19 -5.46 -12.55
CA ARG A 204 15.54 -5.90 -12.19
C ARG A 204 16.23 -6.66 -13.33
N LYS A 205 15.48 -7.20 -14.30
CA LYS A 205 16.09 -7.93 -15.44
C LYS A 205 16.64 -6.96 -16.48
N THR A 206 15.89 -5.93 -16.84
CA THR A 206 16.35 -4.89 -17.77
C THR A 206 17.12 -3.75 -17.09
N ALA A 207 17.11 -3.71 -15.75
CA ALA A 207 17.74 -2.66 -14.95
C ALA A 207 17.22 -1.24 -15.27
N GLY A 208 15.92 -1.13 -15.58
CA GLY A 208 15.28 0.15 -15.92
C GLY A 208 13.76 0.13 -15.71
N PRO A 209 13.08 1.25 -15.99
CA PRO A 209 11.62 1.32 -15.93
C PRO A 209 10.97 0.36 -16.91
N LEU A 210 9.89 -0.28 -16.46
CA LEU A 210 9.04 -1.16 -17.23
C LEU A 210 7.61 -0.67 -17.09
N ILE A 211 6.99 -0.33 -18.23
CA ILE A 211 5.56 -0.04 -18.28
C ILE A 211 4.82 -1.36 -18.51
N ILE A 212 3.82 -1.62 -17.68
CA ILE A 212 2.92 -2.78 -17.76
C ILE A 212 1.53 -2.22 -18.05
N ALA A 213 0.88 -2.70 -19.10
CA ALA A 213 -0.48 -2.30 -19.43
C ALA A 213 -1.33 -3.53 -19.79
N CYS A 214 -2.62 -3.46 -19.47
CA CYS A 214 -3.59 -4.49 -19.81
C CYS A 214 -4.91 -3.86 -20.21
N SER A 215 -5.52 -4.35 -21.28
CA SER A 215 -6.84 -3.94 -21.77
C SER A 215 -8.00 -4.26 -20.82
N LYS A 216 -7.72 -4.94 -19.71
CA LYS A 216 -8.67 -5.25 -18.65
C LYS A 216 -8.15 -4.75 -17.29
N GLY A 217 -8.93 -3.90 -16.64
CA GLY A 217 -8.68 -3.36 -15.31
C GLY A 217 -9.75 -3.74 -14.28
N GLY A 218 -9.72 -3.08 -13.12
CA GLY A 218 -10.69 -3.25 -12.04
C GLY A 218 -10.48 -4.52 -11.18
N THR A 219 -9.40 -5.26 -11.43
CA THR A 219 -9.00 -6.45 -10.65
C THR A 219 -7.48 -6.50 -10.49
N SER A 220 -6.96 -7.41 -9.67
CA SER A 220 -5.52 -7.52 -9.41
C SER A 220 -4.76 -7.94 -10.67
N ILE A 221 -3.59 -7.34 -10.90
CA ILE A 221 -2.75 -7.67 -12.06
C ILE A 221 -2.18 -9.08 -11.98
N GLU A 222 -1.99 -9.61 -10.77
CA GLU A 222 -1.57 -10.98 -10.52
C GLU A 222 -2.62 -11.97 -11.02
N ASP A 223 -3.91 -11.73 -10.72
CA ASP A 223 -5.02 -12.54 -11.22
C ASP A 223 -5.12 -12.47 -12.76
N LEU A 224 -4.84 -11.30 -13.35
CA LEU A 224 -4.80 -11.14 -14.81
C LEU A 224 -3.60 -11.86 -15.42
N ALA A 225 -2.44 -11.84 -14.78
CA ALA A 225 -1.24 -12.51 -15.28
C ALA A 225 -1.38 -14.04 -15.25
N GLU A 226 -2.14 -14.58 -14.29
CA GLU A 226 -2.44 -16.01 -14.23
C GLU A 226 -3.51 -16.42 -15.26
N LYS A 227 -4.59 -15.65 -15.39
CA LYS A 227 -5.77 -16.03 -16.22
C LYS A 227 -5.70 -15.56 -17.66
N TYR A 228 -5.10 -14.41 -17.91
CA TYR A 228 -5.10 -13.71 -19.20
C TYR A 228 -3.72 -13.08 -19.51
N PRO A 229 -2.61 -13.86 -19.50
CA PRO A 229 -1.26 -13.33 -19.69
C PRO A 229 -1.10 -12.59 -21.04
N ASP A 230 -1.82 -13.03 -22.08
CA ASP A 230 -1.74 -12.46 -23.42
C ASP A 230 -2.35 -11.05 -23.54
N MET A 231 -3.17 -10.64 -22.56
CA MET A 231 -3.72 -9.27 -22.50
C MET A 231 -2.74 -8.27 -21.89
N ILE A 232 -1.64 -8.74 -21.30
CA ILE A 232 -0.65 -7.91 -20.61
C ILE A 232 0.50 -7.63 -21.56
N ILE A 233 0.71 -6.36 -21.85
CA ILE A 233 1.90 -5.90 -22.55
C ILE A 233 2.92 -5.35 -21.56
N LYS A 234 4.20 -5.47 -21.94
CA LYS A 234 5.35 -5.02 -21.15
C LYS A 234 6.28 -4.24 -22.07
N VAL A 235 6.46 -2.96 -21.79
CA VAL A 235 7.26 -2.04 -22.60
C VAL A 235 8.43 -1.54 -21.75
N PRO A 236 9.64 -2.11 -21.91
CA PRO A 236 10.82 -1.64 -21.20
C PRO A 236 11.27 -0.30 -21.77
N ILE A 237 11.67 0.62 -20.89
CA ILE A 237 12.11 1.97 -21.26
C ILE A 237 13.61 2.10 -21.02
N ASP A 238 14.32 2.64 -22.01
CA ASP A 238 15.73 2.98 -21.90
C ASP A 238 15.91 4.23 -21.02
N VAL A 239 16.68 4.12 -19.95
CA VAL A 239 16.86 5.20 -18.96
C VAL A 239 17.58 6.43 -19.51
N PHE A 240 18.38 6.30 -20.57
CA PHE A 240 19.12 7.41 -21.16
C PHE A 240 18.29 8.14 -22.22
N LYS A 241 17.45 7.40 -22.96
CA LYS A 241 16.55 7.99 -23.95
C LYS A 241 15.27 8.55 -23.32
N GLY A 242 14.81 7.95 -22.23
CA GLY A 242 13.48 8.18 -21.70
C GLY A 242 12.39 7.56 -22.57
N ILE A 243 11.13 7.82 -22.22
CA ILE A 243 9.98 7.34 -23.00
C ILE A 243 9.89 8.04 -24.35
N THR A 244 9.84 7.27 -25.43
CA THR A 244 9.63 7.81 -26.79
C THR A 244 8.14 7.78 -27.17
N ASP A 245 7.77 8.50 -28.23
CA ASP A 245 6.42 8.42 -28.79
C ASP A 245 6.09 7.01 -29.28
N GLU A 246 7.07 6.26 -29.78
CA GLU A 246 6.90 4.86 -30.20
C GLU A 246 6.61 3.95 -28.99
N ASP A 247 7.32 4.14 -27.88
CA ASP A 247 7.09 3.37 -26.66
C ASP A 247 5.71 3.67 -26.07
N ALA A 248 5.35 4.95 -26.00
CA ALA A 248 4.03 5.36 -25.53
C ALA A 248 2.90 4.86 -26.44
N ALA A 249 3.10 4.86 -27.77
CA ALA A 249 2.13 4.30 -28.72
C ALA A 249 1.94 2.79 -28.50
N LYS A 250 3.02 2.02 -28.32
CA LYS A 250 2.93 0.57 -27.98
C LYS A 250 2.11 0.32 -26.72
N VAL A 251 2.29 1.17 -25.70
CA VAL A 251 1.51 1.10 -24.46
C VAL A 251 0.03 1.35 -24.74
N VAL A 252 -0.29 2.42 -25.48
CA VAL A 252 -1.66 2.79 -25.82
C VAL A 252 -2.35 1.72 -26.66
N ASP A 253 -1.63 1.09 -27.60
CA ASP A 253 -2.17 0.00 -28.41
C ASP A 253 -2.56 -1.21 -27.55
N GLY A 254 -1.75 -1.57 -26.55
CA GLY A 254 -2.07 -2.68 -25.63
C GLY A 254 -3.17 -2.36 -24.61
N LEU A 255 -3.44 -1.07 -24.36
CA LEU A 255 -4.60 -0.64 -23.57
C LEU A 255 -5.92 -0.88 -24.33
N ALA A 256 -5.89 -0.98 -25.67
CA ALA A 256 -7.06 -1.22 -26.51
C ALA A 256 -8.20 -0.21 -26.26
N LEU A 257 -7.88 1.08 -26.43
CA LEU A 257 -8.81 2.19 -26.24
C LEU A 257 -10.07 2.05 -27.11
N LYS A 258 -11.20 2.54 -26.59
CA LYS A 258 -12.51 2.50 -27.26
C LYS A 258 -13.05 3.88 -27.62
N ALA A 259 -12.58 4.94 -26.95
CA ALA A 259 -13.14 6.29 -27.08
C ALA A 259 -12.10 7.40 -27.00
N ALA A 260 -11.07 7.25 -26.16
CA ALA A 260 -10.05 8.28 -26.00
C ALA A 260 -9.21 8.40 -27.28
N GLU A 261 -8.90 9.65 -27.64
CA GLU A 261 -8.05 9.92 -28.80
C GLU A 261 -6.63 9.41 -28.53
N GLN A 262 -6.08 8.63 -29.47
CA GLN A 262 -4.77 7.97 -29.33
C GLN A 262 -3.65 8.97 -28.99
N LYS A 263 -3.66 10.15 -29.63
CA LYS A 263 -2.68 11.22 -29.35
C LYS A 263 -2.74 11.73 -27.92
N ASN A 264 -3.94 11.95 -27.39
CA ASN A 264 -4.13 12.43 -26.01
C ASN A 264 -3.72 11.33 -25.01
N ALA A 265 -4.01 10.07 -25.31
CA ALA A 265 -3.58 8.95 -24.49
C ALA A 265 -2.06 8.78 -24.44
N ILE A 266 -1.37 8.93 -25.59
CA ILE A 266 0.10 8.92 -25.66
C ILE A 266 0.69 9.99 -24.73
N GLU A 267 0.14 11.20 -24.77
CA GLU A 267 0.60 12.29 -23.90
C GLU A 267 0.33 12.01 -22.41
N GLN A 268 -0.80 11.37 -22.05
CA GLN A 268 -1.05 10.95 -20.67
C GLN A 268 -0.04 9.87 -20.20
N VAL A 269 0.29 8.89 -21.04
CA VAL A 269 1.31 7.87 -20.73
C VAL A 269 2.68 8.50 -20.50
N LYS A 270 3.08 9.46 -21.34
CA LYS A 270 4.34 10.20 -21.19
C LYS A 270 4.37 11.02 -19.90
N LYS A 271 3.28 11.70 -19.54
CA LYS A 271 3.18 12.43 -18.26
C LYS A 271 3.30 11.51 -17.06
N LEU A 272 2.69 10.32 -17.11
CA LEU A 272 2.80 9.31 -16.06
C LEU A 272 4.25 8.84 -15.88
N TYR A 273 4.97 8.61 -16.98
CA TYR A 273 6.39 8.28 -16.95
C TYR A 273 7.25 9.42 -16.38
N ASN A 274 6.97 10.67 -16.79
CA ASN A 274 7.70 11.84 -16.27
C ASN A 274 7.50 12.00 -14.76
N LEU A 275 6.25 11.88 -14.28
CA LEU A 275 5.97 11.87 -12.84
C LEU A 275 6.75 10.76 -12.13
N PHE A 276 6.73 9.54 -12.67
CA PHE A 276 7.44 8.40 -12.09
C PHE A 276 8.94 8.70 -11.90
N CYS A 277 9.57 9.33 -12.90
CA CYS A 277 10.99 9.66 -12.84
C CYS A 277 11.29 10.85 -11.91
N GLU A 278 10.54 11.95 -12.06
CA GLU A 278 10.80 13.19 -11.32
C GLU A 278 10.49 13.08 -9.83
N CYS A 279 9.56 12.21 -9.46
CA CYS A 279 9.19 11.95 -8.07
C CYS A 279 9.98 10.81 -7.43
N ASP A 280 10.96 10.19 -8.12
CA ASP A 280 11.69 9.02 -7.66
C ASP A 280 10.77 7.85 -7.24
N CYS A 281 9.77 7.56 -8.08
CA CYS A 281 8.87 6.44 -7.84
C CYS A 281 9.59 5.09 -8.04
N THR A 282 9.29 4.13 -7.19
CA THR A 282 9.63 2.71 -7.38
C THR A 282 8.47 1.91 -7.98
N MET A 283 7.25 2.41 -7.80
CA MET A 283 6.05 1.91 -8.46
C MET A 283 5.03 3.03 -8.61
N LEU A 284 4.40 3.10 -9.78
CA LEU A 284 3.18 3.83 -10.02
C LEU A 284 2.20 2.81 -10.58
N GLU A 285 1.09 2.57 -9.91
CA GLU A 285 0.02 1.67 -10.35
C GLU A 285 -1.28 2.45 -10.46
N ILE A 286 -1.99 2.31 -11.56
CA ILE A 286 -3.31 2.89 -11.80
C ILE A 286 -4.27 1.76 -12.13
N ASN A 287 -5.27 1.59 -11.27
CA ASN A 287 -6.23 0.51 -11.40
C ASN A 287 -7.61 0.88 -10.82
N PRO A 288 -8.55 1.36 -11.65
CA PRO A 288 -8.49 1.37 -13.12
C PRO A 288 -7.86 2.64 -13.69
N LEU A 289 -7.12 2.48 -14.79
CA LEU A 289 -6.92 3.54 -15.79
C LEU A 289 -8.12 3.46 -16.73
N ALA A 290 -8.90 4.52 -16.85
CA ALA A 290 -10.24 4.42 -17.44
C ALA A 290 -10.49 5.44 -18.54
N GLU A 291 -11.34 5.07 -19.49
CA GLU A 291 -11.88 5.99 -20.49
C GLU A 291 -13.22 6.52 -20.00
N THR A 292 -13.38 7.84 -20.07
CA THR A 292 -14.65 8.51 -19.80
C THR A 292 -15.48 8.64 -21.08
N SER A 293 -16.79 8.85 -20.92
CA SER A 293 -17.71 9.02 -22.05
C SER A 293 -17.45 10.26 -22.91
N ASP A 294 -16.65 11.22 -22.43
CA ASP A 294 -16.16 12.39 -23.18
C ASP A 294 -14.77 12.16 -23.82
N GLY A 295 -14.30 10.91 -23.88
CA GLY A 295 -13.10 10.52 -24.61
C GLY A 295 -11.81 10.94 -23.91
N GLN A 296 -11.80 11.08 -22.58
CA GLN A 296 -10.59 11.32 -21.81
C GLN A 296 -10.08 10.02 -21.20
N LEU A 297 -8.76 9.89 -21.13
CA LEU A 297 -8.08 8.86 -20.34
C LEU A 297 -7.83 9.43 -18.94
N VAL A 298 -8.29 8.73 -17.89
CA VAL A 298 -8.28 9.21 -16.50
C VAL A 298 -7.72 8.14 -15.57
N ALA A 299 -6.82 8.56 -14.66
CA ALA A 299 -6.34 7.73 -13.57
C ALA A 299 -7.36 7.74 -12.42
N ALA A 300 -8.28 6.77 -12.40
CA ALA A 300 -9.43 6.79 -11.49
C ALA A 300 -9.12 6.35 -10.05
N ASP A 301 -8.12 5.49 -9.89
CA ASP A 301 -7.52 5.11 -8.61
C ASP A 301 -6.04 4.80 -8.86
N ALA A 302 -5.16 5.33 -8.01
CA ALA A 302 -3.72 5.22 -8.18
C ALA A 302 -3.02 4.94 -6.85
N LYS A 303 -1.97 4.12 -6.93
CA LYS A 303 -1.07 3.80 -5.85
C LYS A 303 0.35 4.16 -6.28
N LEU A 304 0.99 5.01 -5.49
CA LEU A 304 2.36 5.45 -5.73
C LEU A 304 3.27 5.01 -4.59
N ASN A 305 4.42 4.48 -4.96
CA ASN A 305 5.52 4.12 -4.08
C ASN A 305 6.78 4.87 -4.48
N PHE A 306 7.53 5.33 -3.48
CA PHE A 306 8.75 6.13 -3.68
C PHE A 306 9.99 5.39 -3.20
N ASP A 307 11.16 5.80 -3.67
CA ASP A 307 12.45 5.32 -3.19
C ASP A 307 12.84 6.07 -1.91
N ASP A 308 12.94 5.34 -0.79
CA ASP A 308 13.36 5.90 0.50
C ASP A 308 14.77 6.50 0.44
N ASN A 309 15.63 6.01 -0.46
CA ASN A 309 16.96 6.58 -0.66
C ASN A 309 16.93 7.96 -1.33
N ALA A 310 15.82 8.35 -1.96
CA ALA A 310 15.65 9.67 -2.57
C ALA A 310 15.07 10.72 -1.60
N ALA A 311 14.82 10.36 -0.33
CA ALA A 311 14.22 11.25 0.68
C ALA A 311 14.95 12.59 0.82
N PHE A 312 16.28 12.60 0.67
CA PHE A 312 17.08 13.82 0.80
C PHE A 312 16.74 14.89 -0.25
N ARG A 313 16.25 14.48 -1.43
CA ARG A 313 15.85 15.38 -2.53
C ARG A 313 14.34 15.48 -2.73
N GLN A 314 13.55 14.54 -2.20
CA GLN A 314 12.09 14.51 -2.32
C GLN A 314 11.37 14.99 -1.04
N LYS A 315 11.84 16.07 -0.41
CA LYS A 315 11.36 16.50 0.93
C LYS A 315 9.85 16.73 1.01
N GLU A 316 9.24 17.31 -0.03
CA GLU A 316 7.81 17.58 -0.07
C GLU A 316 6.99 16.29 -0.11
N ILE A 317 7.43 15.29 -0.88
CA ILE A 317 6.78 13.98 -0.94
C ILE A 317 6.91 13.27 0.40
N PHE A 318 8.09 13.28 1.01
CA PHE A 318 8.30 12.61 2.30
C PHE A 318 7.58 13.29 3.47
N ALA A 319 7.21 14.56 3.33
CA ALA A 319 6.31 15.24 4.28
C ALA A 319 4.86 14.72 4.23
N LEU A 320 4.47 14.00 3.17
CA LEU A 320 3.13 13.40 3.03
C LEU A 320 2.95 12.09 3.81
N ARG A 321 4.03 11.55 4.40
CA ARG A 321 4.03 10.27 5.13
C ARG A 321 3.00 10.28 6.25
N ASP A 322 2.12 9.28 6.25
CA ASP A 322 1.13 9.06 7.29
C ASP A 322 1.52 7.87 8.17
N THR A 323 2.18 8.16 9.30
CA THR A 323 2.62 7.15 10.26
C THR A 323 1.47 6.46 11.00
N SER A 324 0.24 6.99 10.96
CA SER A 324 -0.93 6.32 11.53
C SER A 324 -1.31 5.03 10.80
N GLN A 325 -0.80 4.87 9.57
CA GLN A 325 -1.03 3.72 8.71
C GLN A 325 0.07 2.67 8.85
N GLU A 326 1.10 2.90 9.67
CA GLU A 326 2.26 2.04 9.85
C GLU A 326 2.24 1.33 11.21
N ASP A 327 3.08 0.31 11.40
CA ASP A 327 3.28 -0.28 12.73
C ASP A 327 4.05 0.73 13.61
N PRO A 328 3.55 1.11 14.80
CA PRO A 328 4.24 2.04 15.70
C PRO A 328 5.68 1.63 16.02
N ARG A 329 5.97 0.33 16.04
CA ARG A 329 7.30 -0.23 16.29
C ARG A 329 8.24 0.01 15.12
N GLU A 330 7.76 -0.11 13.89
CA GLU A 330 8.52 0.23 12.68
C GLU A 330 8.81 1.73 12.61
N VAL A 331 7.84 2.57 13.01
CA VAL A 331 8.03 4.03 13.11
C VAL A 331 9.08 4.38 14.18
N ALA A 332 9.03 3.74 15.35
CA ALA A 332 10.02 3.92 16.40
C ALA A 332 11.43 3.47 15.95
N ALA A 333 11.51 2.32 15.29
CA ALA A 333 12.76 1.80 14.72
C ALA A 333 13.37 2.78 13.71
N ALA A 334 12.56 3.30 12.78
CA ALA A 334 13.04 4.24 11.76
C ALA A 334 13.62 5.53 12.38
N LYS A 335 13.03 6.03 13.49
CA LYS A 335 13.57 7.20 14.22
C LYS A 335 14.94 6.94 14.85
N ALA A 336 15.23 5.69 15.20
CA ALA A 336 16.51 5.25 15.75
C ALA A 336 17.49 4.74 14.66
N ASP A 337 17.16 4.92 13.38
CA ASP A 337 17.94 4.39 12.25
C ASP A 337 18.08 2.85 12.31
N LEU A 338 17.00 2.18 12.67
CA LEU A 338 16.90 0.71 12.76
C LEU A 338 16.02 0.14 11.65
N ASN A 339 16.39 -1.04 11.16
CA ASN A 339 15.62 -1.78 10.18
C ASN A 339 14.75 -2.84 10.85
N TYR A 340 13.54 -2.48 11.29
CA TYR A 340 12.57 -3.39 11.94
C TYR A 340 11.41 -3.75 11.01
N ILE A 341 10.92 -4.99 11.11
CA ILE A 341 9.64 -5.47 10.55
C ILE A 341 9.01 -6.41 11.59
N GLY A 342 7.75 -6.15 11.95
CA GLY A 342 7.00 -7.00 12.86
C GLY A 342 6.51 -8.28 12.18
N LEU A 343 6.62 -9.43 12.86
CA LEU A 343 6.09 -10.72 12.43
C LEU A 343 5.13 -11.28 13.49
N ASP A 344 4.59 -12.48 13.26
CA ASP A 344 3.57 -13.10 14.13
C ASP A 344 4.11 -14.11 15.15
N GLY A 345 5.44 -14.19 15.31
CA GLY A 345 6.07 -15.09 16.27
C GLY A 345 6.23 -14.55 17.69
N ASP A 346 6.99 -15.29 18.49
CA ASP A 346 7.25 -15.03 19.90
C ASP A 346 8.73 -15.01 20.29
N ILE A 347 9.66 -15.19 19.35
CA ILE A 347 11.10 -15.07 19.59
C ILE A 347 11.62 -13.79 18.93
N GLY A 348 11.92 -12.78 19.74
CA GLY A 348 12.49 -11.53 19.29
C GLY A 348 13.91 -11.71 18.77
N CYS A 349 14.25 -11.06 17.65
CA CYS A 349 15.59 -11.14 17.06
C CYS A 349 16.23 -9.75 17.05
N MET A 350 17.51 -9.65 17.37
CA MET A 350 18.33 -8.45 17.16
C MET A 350 19.67 -8.86 16.54
N VAL A 351 19.93 -8.39 15.32
CA VAL A 351 21.06 -8.86 14.51
C VAL A 351 21.73 -7.69 13.80
N ASN A 352 23.02 -7.78 13.52
CA ASN A 352 23.70 -6.83 12.64
C ASN A 352 23.85 -7.41 11.22
N GLY A 353 23.31 -6.70 10.24
CA GLY A 353 23.30 -7.05 8.83
C GLY A 353 22.04 -7.81 8.41
N ALA A 354 21.34 -7.28 7.41
CA ALA A 354 20.08 -7.82 6.90
C ALA A 354 20.15 -9.32 6.49
N GLY A 355 21.25 -9.75 5.86
CA GLY A 355 21.43 -11.16 5.48
C GLY A 355 21.50 -12.10 6.67
N LEU A 356 22.23 -11.71 7.72
CA LEU A 356 22.34 -12.49 8.96
C LEU A 356 21.03 -12.45 9.76
N ALA A 357 20.30 -11.33 9.73
CA ALA A 357 18.99 -11.21 10.35
C ALA A 357 17.99 -12.20 9.74
N MET A 358 17.94 -12.31 8.41
CA MET A 358 17.15 -13.33 7.71
C MET A 358 17.57 -14.75 8.08
N ALA A 359 18.87 -15.05 8.04
CA ALA A 359 19.38 -16.37 8.42
C ALA A 359 19.05 -16.75 9.87
N THR A 360 19.06 -15.77 10.79
CA THR A 360 18.72 -15.96 12.20
C THR A 360 17.24 -16.31 12.39
N MET A 361 16.34 -15.64 11.65
CA MET A 361 14.92 -15.99 11.67
C MET A 361 14.67 -17.39 11.08
N ASP A 362 15.35 -17.72 9.99
CA ASP A 362 15.22 -19.02 9.34
C ASP A 362 15.67 -20.16 10.26
N ILE A 363 16.81 -20.02 10.93
CA ILE A 363 17.33 -21.06 11.82
C ILE A 363 16.46 -21.23 13.09
N ILE A 364 15.91 -20.14 13.66
CA ILE A 364 14.90 -20.24 14.72
C ILE A 364 13.73 -21.10 14.25
N LYS A 365 13.28 -20.88 13.01
CA LYS A 365 12.18 -21.63 12.44
C LYS A 365 12.52 -23.11 12.20
N LEU A 366 13.75 -23.40 11.76
CA LEU A 366 14.25 -24.77 11.59
C LEU A 366 14.27 -25.55 12.92
N HIS A 367 14.54 -24.88 14.04
CA HIS A 367 14.47 -25.44 15.39
C HIS A 367 13.06 -25.45 16.00
N GLY A 368 12.02 -25.13 15.21
CA GLY A 368 10.62 -25.20 15.64
C GLY A 368 10.08 -23.95 16.34
N GLY A 369 10.90 -22.91 16.52
CA GLY A 369 10.47 -21.61 17.02
C GLY A 369 9.69 -20.80 15.98
N THR A 370 9.20 -19.64 16.40
CA THR A 370 8.60 -18.66 15.48
C THR A 370 9.19 -17.27 15.73
N PRO A 371 9.93 -16.68 14.77
CA PRO A 371 10.52 -15.36 14.94
C PRO A 371 9.42 -14.29 15.01
N ALA A 372 9.53 -13.39 15.99
CA ALA A 372 8.58 -12.31 16.25
C ALA A 372 8.83 -11.08 15.38
N ASN A 373 10.04 -10.94 14.84
CA ASN A 373 10.43 -9.77 14.04
C ASN A 373 11.68 -10.04 13.20
N PHE A 374 11.86 -9.21 12.18
CA PHE A 374 13.17 -8.88 11.61
C PHE A 374 13.68 -7.61 12.30
N LEU A 375 14.96 -7.56 12.69
CA LEU A 375 15.61 -6.34 13.16
C LEU A 375 17.10 -6.35 12.83
N ASP A 376 17.48 -5.44 11.94
CA ASP A 376 18.87 -5.15 11.62
C ASP A 376 19.30 -3.82 12.26
N VAL A 377 20.28 -3.90 13.17
CA VAL A 377 20.88 -2.75 13.89
C VAL A 377 22.05 -2.10 13.14
N GLY A 378 22.45 -2.66 12.00
CA GLY A 378 23.60 -2.20 11.21
C GLY A 378 24.96 -2.67 11.76
N GLY A 379 26.00 -2.55 10.94
CA GLY A 379 27.35 -3.06 11.26
C GLY A 379 28.11 -2.28 12.36
N SER A 380 27.64 -1.09 12.71
CA SER A 380 28.29 -0.17 13.67
C SER A 380 27.28 0.38 14.68
N ALA A 381 26.41 -0.48 15.20
CA ALA A 381 25.34 -0.09 16.12
C ALA A 381 25.89 0.60 17.38
N SER A 382 25.37 1.77 17.70
CA SER A 382 25.65 2.48 18.95
C SER A 382 24.91 1.86 20.15
N GLU A 383 25.38 2.11 21.37
CA GLU A 383 24.69 1.67 22.59
C GLU A 383 23.24 2.17 22.64
N ASN A 384 22.99 3.42 22.23
CA ASN A 384 21.64 3.99 22.15
C ASN A 384 20.75 3.22 21.16
N GLN A 385 21.28 2.82 20.00
CA GLN A 385 20.53 2.00 19.04
C GLN A 385 20.15 0.63 19.62
N VAL A 386 21.05 0.02 20.40
CA VAL A 386 20.78 -1.25 21.11
C VAL A 386 19.69 -1.07 22.18
N VAL A 387 19.69 0.04 22.92
CA VAL A 387 18.64 0.38 23.89
C VAL A 387 17.28 0.53 23.21
N GLU A 388 17.21 1.31 22.13
CA GLU A 388 15.96 1.50 21.37
C GLU A 388 15.48 0.17 20.76
N ALA A 389 16.40 -0.64 20.23
CA ALA A 389 16.10 -1.98 19.74
C ALA A 389 15.45 -2.87 20.83
N PHE A 390 15.98 -2.87 22.06
CA PHE A 390 15.35 -3.59 23.18
C PHE A 390 13.98 -3.04 23.53
N LYS A 391 13.81 -1.71 23.62
CA LYS A 391 12.50 -1.10 23.89
C LYS A 391 11.45 -1.55 22.86
N ILE A 392 11.81 -1.53 21.58
CA ILE A 392 10.96 -1.99 20.48
C ILE A 392 10.58 -3.46 20.66
N LEU A 393 11.55 -4.35 20.90
CA LEU A 393 11.30 -5.78 21.10
C LEU A 393 10.39 -6.04 22.30
N THR A 394 10.64 -5.37 23.43
CA THR A 394 9.85 -5.53 24.66
C THR A 394 8.47 -4.89 24.62
N SER A 395 8.20 -4.04 23.64
CA SER A 395 6.86 -3.46 23.45
C SER A 395 5.86 -4.45 22.87
N ASP A 396 6.35 -5.56 22.28
CA ASP A 396 5.51 -6.66 21.80
C ASP A 396 5.31 -7.70 22.91
N GLU A 397 4.12 -7.73 23.49
CA GLU A 397 3.75 -8.66 24.55
C GLU A 397 3.81 -10.14 24.12
N ARG A 398 3.86 -10.42 22.81
CA ARG A 398 4.01 -11.78 22.29
C ARG A 398 5.43 -12.31 22.45
N VAL A 399 6.42 -11.43 22.58
CA VAL A 399 7.83 -11.84 22.71
C VAL A 399 8.06 -12.52 24.05
N LYS A 400 8.50 -13.79 24.00
CA LYS A 400 8.77 -14.64 25.16
C LYS A 400 10.26 -14.86 25.40
N ALA A 401 11.09 -14.73 24.39
CA ALA A 401 12.56 -14.75 24.48
C ALA A 401 13.16 -13.84 23.41
N ILE A 402 14.39 -13.37 23.65
CA ILE A 402 15.14 -12.55 22.69
C ILE A 402 16.45 -13.26 22.33
N LEU A 403 16.71 -13.41 21.04
CA LEU A 403 17.98 -13.82 20.49
C LEU A 403 18.73 -12.61 19.92
N VAL A 404 19.86 -12.27 20.54
CA VAL A 404 20.84 -11.33 20.01
C VAL A 404 21.95 -12.09 19.32
N ASN A 405 22.11 -11.91 18.01
CA ASN A 405 23.17 -12.54 17.24
C ASN A 405 24.01 -11.46 16.57
N ILE A 406 25.20 -11.21 17.11
CA ILE A 406 26.09 -10.17 16.59
C ILE A 406 27.40 -10.77 16.12
N PHE A 407 27.72 -10.54 14.85
CA PHE A 407 29.03 -10.83 14.30
C PHE A 407 29.90 -9.56 14.32
N GLY A 408 30.87 -9.53 15.22
CA GLY A 408 31.84 -8.45 15.40
C GLY A 408 32.81 -8.36 14.22
N GLY A 409 32.46 -7.49 13.27
CA GLY A 409 33.36 -7.07 12.20
C GLY A 409 34.32 -5.96 12.69
N ILE A 410 33.92 -4.71 12.47
CA ILE A 410 34.70 -3.52 12.89
C ILE A 410 34.61 -3.30 14.41
N MET A 411 33.47 -3.63 15.01
CA MET A 411 33.26 -3.50 16.46
C MET A 411 33.80 -4.70 17.23
N LYS A 412 34.40 -4.44 18.40
CA LYS A 412 34.88 -5.49 19.31
C LYS A 412 33.76 -6.01 20.21
N CYS A 413 33.74 -7.32 20.45
CA CYS A 413 32.68 -7.99 21.19
C CYS A 413 32.56 -7.53 22.64
N ASP A 414 33.64 -7.09 23.28
CA ASP A 414 33.64 -6.57 24.65
C ASP A 414 32.86 -5.25 24.77
N ILE A 415 32.97 -4.37 23.77
CA ILE A 415 32.19 -3.11 23.71
C ILE A 415 30.71 -3.43 23.51
N ILE A 416 30.41 -4.34 22.57
CA ILE A 416 29.03 -4.76 22.26
C ILE A 416 28.39 -5.45 23.47
N ALA A 417 29.11 -6.37 24.13
CA ALA A 417 28.64 -7.07 25.31
C ALA A 417 28.30 -6.10 26.45
N SER A 418 29.14 -5.08 26.66
CA SER A 418 28.89 -4.03 27.65
C SER A 418 27.62 -3.24 27.31
N GLY A 419 27.46 -2.83 26.05
CA GLY A 419 26.26 -2.14 25.57
C GLY A 419 24.99 -2.97 25.73
N ILE A 420 25.03 -4.26 25.39
CA ILE A 420 23.90 -5.20 25.58
C ILE A 420 23.56 -5.30 27.06
N ALA A 421 24.53 -5.56 27.93
CA ALA A 421 24.30 -5.71 29.37
C ALA A 421 23.73 -4.43 29.99
N ASN A 422 24.25 -3.26 29.61
CA ASN A 422 23.75 -1.97 30.08
C ASN A 422 22.32 -1.72 29.60
N ALA A 423 22.05 -1.93 28.30
CA ALA A 423 20.73 -1.74 27.73
C ALA A 423 19.70 -2.67 28.37
N ALA A 424 20.05 -3.95 28.53
CA ALA A 424 19.21 -4.95 29.17
C ALA A 424 18.84 -4.58 30.62
N LYS A 425 19.78 -4.00 31.38
CA LYS A 425 19.52 -3.45 32.73
C LYS A 425 18.57 -2.25 32.69
N GLN A 426 18.80 -1.30 31.77
CA GLN A 426 17.97 -0.10 31.65
C GLN A 426 16.52 -0.43 31.28
N VAL A 427 16.30 -1.40 30.38
CA VAL A 427 14.96 -1.82 29.94
C VAL A 427 14.29 -2.76 30.95
N SER A 428 15.02 -3.29 31.93
CA SER A 428 14.51 -4.26 32.91
C SER A 428 13.85 -5.47 32.22
N LEU A 429 14.61 -6.16 31.37
CA LEU A 429 14.14 -7.31 30.60
C LEU A 429 13.49 -8.38 31.50
N LYS A 430 12.25 -8.74 31.17
CA LYS A 430 11.47 -9.80 31.84
C LYS A 430 11.56 -11.15 31.14
N VAL A 431 12.02 -11.15 29.90
CA VAL A 431 12.13 -12.35 29.05
C VAL A 431 13.58 -12.83 29.00
N PRO A 432 13.84 -14.14 28.85
CA PRO A 432 15.18 -14.67 28.69
C PRO A 432 15.91 -14.04 27.49
N LEU A 433 17.19 -13.75 27.70
CA LEU A 433 18.08 -13.19 26.69
C LEU A 433 19.13 -14.22 26.30
N VAL A 434 19.09 -14.67 25.04
CA VAL A 434 20.14 -15.49 24.43
C VAL A 434 21.05 -14.59 23.61
N VAL A 435 22.36 -14.68 23.82
CA VAL A 435 23.34 -13.85 23.12
C VAL A 435 24.41 -14.72 22.48
N ARG A 436 24.59 -14.53 21.18
CA ARG A 436 25.69 -15.08 20.41
C ARG A 436 26.56 -13.93 19.91
N LEU A 437 27.84 -13.97 20.27
CA LEU A 437 28.86 -13.03 19.83
C LEU A 437 29.95 -13.77 19.06
N GLU A 438 30.45 -13.15 17.99
CA GLU A 438 31.63 -13.62 17.27
C GLU A 438 32.57 -12.47 16.94
N GLY A 439 33.84 -12.78 16.76
CA GLY A 439 34.84 -11.84 16.25
C GLY A 439 35.84 -11.39 17.31
N THR A 440 36.37 -10.18 17.16
CA THR A 440 37.44 -9.68 18.03
C THR A 440 36.98 -9.56 19.48
N ASN A 441 37.78 -10.04 20.43
CA ASN A 441 37.51 -10.02 21.87
C ASN A 441 36.27 -10.82 22.33
N VAL A 442 35.85 -11.85 21.57
CA VAL A 442 34.67 -12.66 21.91
C VAL A 442 34.71 -13.24 23.32
N ASP A 443 35.86 -13.79 23.75
CA ASP A 443 36.02 -14.35 25.10
C ASP A 443 35.80 -13.31 26.20
N GLN A 444 36.30 -12.10 25.98
CA GLN A 444 36.10 -10.99 26.91
C GLN A 444 34.63 -10.53 26.92
N GLY A 445 33.98 -10.47 25.76
CA GLY A 445 32.55 -10.19 25.65
C GLY A 445 31.70 -11.21 26.40
N LYS A 446 31.97 -12.52 26.24
CA LYS A 446 31.28 -13.59 26.98
C LYS A 446 31.48 -13.45 28.50
N ARG A 447 32.68 -13.09 28.97
CA ARG A 447 32.93 -12.81 30.40
C ARG A 447 32.10 -11.63 30.90
N ILE A 448 32.06 -10.52 30.17
CA ILE A 448 31.27 -9.33 30.52
C ILE A 448 29.78 -9.67 30.66
N LEU A 449 29.22 -10.47 29.74
CA LEU A 449 27.82 -10.92 29.82
C LEU A 449 27.57 -11.76 31.07
N LYS A 450 28.47 -12.70 31.38
CA LYS A 450 28.35 -13.58 32.56
C LYS A 450 28.47 -12.83 33.88
N GLU A 451 29.35 -11.84 33.95
CA GLU A 451 29.60 -11.01 35.15
C GLU A 451 28.58 -9.88 35.31
N SER A 452 27.71 -9.65 34.32
CA SER A 452 26.74 -8.56 34.32
C SER A 452 25.71 -8.64 35.45
N GLY A 453 25.54 -9.81 36.08
CA GLY A 453 24.51 -10.08 37.09
C GLY A 453 23.11 -10.27 36.50
N MET A 454 22.99 -10.35 35.17
CA MET A 454 21.75 -10.66 34.47
C MET A 454 21.70 -12.14 34.06
N THR A 455 20.49 -12.69 33.96
CA THR A 455 20.26 -14.03 33.42
C THR A 455 20.40 -13.99 31.88
N ILE A 456 21.64 -14.03 31.40
CA ILE A 456 21.98 -14.05 29.98
C ILE A 456 22.52 -15.43 29.61
N ILE A 457 21.92 -16.06 28.60
CA ILE A 457 22.33 -17.35 28.07
C ILE A 457 23.29 -17.09 26.91
N THR A 458 24.56 -17.47 27.05
CA THR A 458 25.54 -17.36 25.96
C THR A 458 25.48 -18.57 25.03
N ALA A 459 25.59 -18.33 23.74
CA ALA A 459 25.67 -19.37 22.71
C ALA A 459 27.03 -19.39 22.00
N GLU A 460 27.42 -20.57 21.53
CA GLU A 460 28.71 -20.82 20.87
C GLU A 460 28.66 -20.54 19.38
N ASP A 461 27.61 -21.00 18.70
CA ASP A 461 27.38 -20.74 17.29
C ASP A 461 25.90 -20.41 17.04
N LEU A 462 25.55 -20.24 15.76
CA LEU A 462 24.20 -19.85 15.38
C LEU A 462 23.15 -20.96 15.60
N ASP A 463 23.56 -22.23 15.49
CA ASP A 463 22.67 -23.38 15.69
C ASP A 463 22.34 -23.56 17.18
N ASP A 464 23.38 -23.53 18.03
CA ASP A 464 23.25 -23.53 19.49
C ASP A 464 22.42 -22.33 19.99
N ALA A 465 22.62 -21.14 19.40
CA ALA A 465 21.86 -19.96 19.76
C ALA A 465 20.37 -20.10 19.46
N ALA A 466 20.03 -20.71 18.32
CA ALA A 466 18.66 -20.94 17.92
C ALA A 466 17.98 -21.97 18.83
N GLU A 467 18.62 -23.11 19.07
CA GLU A 467 18.12 -24.16 19.98
C GLU A 467 17.85 -23.60 21.39
N LYS A 468 18.79 -22.83 21.93
CA LYS A 468 18.65 -22.17 23.23
C LYS A 468 17.52 -21.14 23.26
N ALA A 469 17.37 -20.34 22.20
CA ALA A 469 16.30 -19.34 22.12
C ALA A 469 14.91 -19.99 22.07
N VAL A 470 14.77 -21.07 21.29
CA VAL A 470 13.53 -21.86 21.22
C VAL A 470 13.21 -22.49 22.56
N THR A 471 14.20 -23.13 23.18
CA THR A 471 14.04 -23.73 24.52
C THR A 471 13.60 -22.67 25.52
N ALA A 472 14.30 -21.54 25.59
CA ALA A 472 14.00 -20.47 26.54
C ALA A 472 12.62 -19.82 26.33
N ALA A 473 12.09 -19.82 25.11
CA ALA A 473 10.76 -19.26 24.81
C ALA A 473 9.59 -20.17 25.26
N TYR A 474 9.83 -21.48 25.37
CA TYR A 474 8.81 -22.50 25.66
C TYR A 474 9.05 -23.26 26.97
N SER A 475 10.01 -22.80 27.79
CA SER A 475 10.36 -23.37 29.10
C SER A 475 9.39 -22.98 30.20
#